data_AF-A0A833J392-F1
#
_entry.id   AF-A0A833J392-F1
#
_cell.length_a   1.000
_cell.length_b   1.000
_cell.length_c   1.000
_cell.angle_alpha   90.00
_cell.angle_beta   90.00
_cell.angle_gamma   90.00
#
_symmetry.space_group_name_H-M   'P 1'
#
loop_
_entity.id
_entity.type
_entity.pdbx_description
1 polymer ?
#
loop_
_entity_poly.entity_id
_entity_poly.type
_entity_poly.pdbx_seq_one_letter_code
_entity_poly.pdbx_strand_id
1 'polypeptide(L)'
;MGSRTARLVLALLVLALAAGSVGPAASAAGIDCGKPPAPRPEADAVLTQAILSPQLDTNASTALASAVRRLRSQGVPRPEIVDRAVATYCPLVARDESLTPDRQREAVRRFAATLTSLVYDPIEPGQGATAFLLSLPVRPALSLQIDAAAAKAGKTREAWILEAIQDRLAGD
;
A
#
# COMPACT_ATOMS: atom_id res chain seq x y z
N MET A 1 -27.68 -25.66 68.52
CA MET A 1 -28.11 -25.13 67.20
C MET A 1 -27.02 -24.20 66.68
N GLY A 2 -26.34 -24.50 65.57
CA GLY A 2 -25.29 -23.59 65.08
C GLY A 2 -24.28 -24.09 64.04
N SER A 3 -24.55 -25.15 63.26
CA SER A 3 -23.54 -25.70 62.34
C SER A 3 -24.06 -26.13 60.96
N ARG A 4 -25.25 -25.65 60.55
CA ARG A 4 -25.85 -26.01 59.24
C ARG A 4 -25.96 -24.86 58.23
N THR A 5 -25.73 -23.61 58.65
CA THR A 5 -25.86 -22.42 57.79
C THR A 5 -24.58 -22.09 57.00
N ALA A 6 -23.41 -22.60 57.42
CA ALA A 6 -22.13 -22.28 56.77
C ALA A 6 -21.87 -23.05 55.46
N ARG A 7 -22.63 -24.11 55.15
CA ARG A 7 -22.44 -24.93 53.94
C ARG A 7 -23.27 -24.49 52.73
N LEU A 8 -24.25 -23.61 52.92
CA LEU A 8 -25.15 -23.16 51.85
C LEU A 8 -24.65 -21.91 51.09
N VAL A 9 -23.69 -21.18 51.64
CA VAL A 9 -23.15 -19.96 50.99
C VAL A 9 -22.06 -20.29 49.96
N LEU A 10 -21.42 -21.46 50.06
CA LEU A 10 -20.31 -21.83 49.17
C LEU A 10 -20.74 -22.48 47.84
N ALA A 11 -22.03 -22.83 47.68
CA ALA A 11 -22.54 -23.46 46.45
C ALA A 11 -23.05 -22.46 45.39
N LEU A 12 -23.13 -21.17 45.71
CA LEU A 12 -23.55 -20.11 44.78
C LEU A 12 -22.37 -19.48 44.01
N LEU A 13 -21.15 -19.96 44.22
CA LEU A 13 -19.90 -19.35 43.72
C LEU A 13 -19.37 -19.90 42.38
N VAL A 14 -20.10 -20.78 41.68
CA VAL A 14 -19.55 -21.51 40.51
C VAL A 14 -20.33 -21.30 39.19
N LEU A 15 -21.44 -20.56 39.18
CA LEU A 15 -22.30 -20.50 37.98
C LEU A 15 -22.53 -19.09 37.37
N ALA A 16 -21.54 -18.19 37.45
CA ALA A 16 -21.66 -16.84 36.89
C ALA A 16 -20.46 -16.38 36.03
N LEU A 17 -19.64 -17.29 35.49
CA LEU A 17 -18.39 -16.94 34.81
C LEU A 17 -18.25 -17.38 33.34
N ALA A 18 -19.35 -17.71 32.64
CA ALA A 18 -19.25 -18.18 31.27
C ALA A 18 -20.43 -17.73 30.39
N ALA A 19 -20.49 -16.45 30.05
CA ALA A 19 -21.09 -15.99 28.80
C ALA A 19 -20.85 -14.48 28.66
N GLY A 20 -20.07 -14.07 27.64
CA GLY A 20 -20.12 -12.68 27.20
C GLY A 20 -18.79 -12.01 26.85
N SER A 21 -17.71 -12.73 26.59
CA SER A 21 -16.63 -12.17 25.75
C SER A 21 -16.94 -12.46 24.27
N VAL A 22 -18.08 -11.94 23.79
CA VAL A 22 -18.22 -11.68 22.36
C VAL A 22 -17.41 -10.42 22.09
N GLY A 23 -16.08 -10.57 22.04
CA GLY A 23 -15.25 -9.56 21.42
C GLY A 23 -15.78 -9.36 20.00
N PRO A 24 -15.82 -8.12 19.47
CA PRO A 24 -16.20 -7.92 18.09
C PRO A 24 -15.32 -8.84 17.25
N ALA A 25 -15.97 -9.71 16.46
CA ALA A 25 -15.26 -10.46 15.45
C ALA A 25 -14.49 -9.42 14.63
N ALA A 26 -13.16 -9.52 14.62
CA ALA A 26 -12.31 -8.74 13.75
C ALA A 26 -12.56 -9.22 12.31
N SER A 27 -13.71 -8.86 11.76
CA SER A 27 -14.01 -8.94 10.34
C SER A 27 -13.67 -7.58 9.75
N ALA A 28 -12.40 -7.20 9.81
CA ALA A 28 -11.87 -6.30 8.80
C ALA A 28 -11.63 -7.18 7.57
N ALA A 29 -12.63 -7.28 6.69
CA ALA A 29 -12.45 -7.89 5.37
C ALA A 29 -11.48 -7.08 4.47
N GLY A 30 -10.77 -6.09 5.04
CA GLY A 30 -9.83 -5.23 4.35
C GLY A 30 -8.62 -4.84 5.20
N ILE A 31 -7.65 -4.22 4.54
CA ILE A 31 -6.39 -3.76 5.13
C ILE A 31 -6.57 -2.51 5.99
N ASP A 32 -5.72 -2.34 7.02
CA ASP A 32 -5.66 -1.10 7.82
C ASP A 32 -4.94 0.01 7.04
N CYS A 33 -5.60 1.16 6.89
CA CYS A 33 -5.10 2.33 6.18
C CYS A 33 -4.53 3.42 7.10
N GLY A 34 -4.53 3.19 8.42
CA GLY A 34 -4.08 4.16 9.40
C GLY A 34 -4.97 5.40 9.49
N LYS A 35 -4.51 6.38 10.27
CA LYS A 35 -5.19 7.67 10.45
C LYS A 35 -4.82 8.62 9.29
N PRO A 36 -5.78 9.24 8.61
CA PRO A 36 -5.47 10.23 7.57
C PRO A 36 -4.81 11.49 8.16
N PRO A 37 -4.01 12.21 7.37
CA PRO A 37 -3.44 13.49 7.78
C PRO A 37 -4.54 14.55 7.99
N ALA A 38 -4.17 15.69 8.59
CA ALA A 38 -5.10 16.80 8.75
C ALA A 38 -5.66 17.25 7.38
N PRO A 39 -6.97 17.59 7.30
CA PRO A 39 -7.59 18.00 6.04
C PRO A 39 -6.90 19.21 5.40
N ARG A 40 -6.74 19.18 4.08
CA ARG A 40 -6.38 20.32 3.24
C ARG A 40 -7.25 20.28 1.97
N PRO A 41 -8.43 20.91 2.00
CA PRO A 41 -9.47 20.71 0.98
C PRO A 41 -9.00 20.83 -0.47
N GLU A 42 -8.15 21.82 -0.78
CA GLU A 42 -7.65 22.02 -2.13
C GLU A 42 -6.73 20.89 -2.60
N ALA A 43 -5.78 20.49 -1.75
CA ALA A 43 -4.86 19.40 -2.06
C ALA A 43 -5.59 18.04 -2.11
N ASP A 44 -6.52 17.82 -1.17
CA ASP A 44 -7.36 16.63 -1.11
C ASP A 44 -8.23 16.49 -2.38
N ALA A 45 -8.83 17.60 -2.85
CA ALA A 45 -9.65 17.60 -4.06
C ALA A 45 -8.84 17.29 -5.32
N VAL A 46 -7.66 17.89 -5.47
CA VAL A 46 -6.76 17.64 -6.61
C VAL A 46 -6.33 16.17 -6.66
N LEU A 47 -5.94 15.58 -5.52
CA LEU A 47 -5.52 14.18 -5.46
C LEU A 47 -6.69 13.23 -5.67
N THR A 48 -7.85 13.50 -5.05
CA THR A 48 -9.06 12.68 -5.22
C THR A 48 -9.49 12.64 -6.68
N GLN A 49 -9.52 13.79 -7.37
CA GLN A 49 -9.87 13.84 -8.79
C GLN A 49 -8.88 13.03 -9.65
N ALA A 50 -7.58 13.12 -9.37
CA ALA A 50 -6.57 12.38 -10.11
C ALA A 50 -6.65 10.87 -9.86
N ILE A 51 -6.89 10.46 -8.61
CA ILE A 51 -7.00 9.06 -8.19
C ILE A 51 -8.28 8.42 -8.75
N LEU A 52 -9.41 9.12 -8.76
CA LEU A 52 -10.68 8.56 -9.25
C LEU A 52 -10.84 8.66 -10.78
N SER A 53 -9.88 9.24 -11.49
CA SER A 53 -9.97 9.39 -12.94
C SER A 53 -9.97 8.00 -13.62
N PRO A 54 -10.94 7.70 -14.51
CA PRO A 54 -11.05 6.40 -15.19
C PRO A 54 -9.86 6.07 -16.12
N GLN A 55 -8.92 6.99 -16.27
CA GLN A 55 -7.67 6.80 -16.99
C GLN A 55 -6.61 6.01 -16.22
N LEU A 56 -6.90 5.51 -15.01
CA LEU A 56 -5.92 4.80 -14.18
C LEU A 56 -5.25 3.60 -14.88
N ASP A 57 -5.90 2.97 -15.86
CA ASP A 57 -5.39 1.71 -16.43
C ASP A 57 -4.56 1.89 -17.72
N THR A 58 -4.61 3.07 -18.35
CA THR A 58 -3.85 3.37 -19.59
C THR A 58 -3.02 4.64 -19.50
N ASN A 59 -3.38 5.59 -18.63
CA ASN A 59 -2.78 6.92 -18.50
C ASN A 59 -2.76 7.44 -17.04
N ALA A 60 -2.92 6.56 -16.02
CA ALA A 60 -2.87 6.87 -14.57
C ALA A 60 -1.74 7.83 -14.21
N SER A 61 -0.58 7.52 -14.79
CA SER A 61 0.66 8.25 -14.61
C SER A 61 0.51 9.71 -15.01
N THR A 62 -0.31 10.06 -16.00
CA THR A 62 -0.44 11.45 -16.49
C THR A 62 -1.31 12.33 -15.60
N ALA A 63 -2.48 11.84 -15.15
CA ALA A 63 -3.36 12.59 -14.27
C ALA A 63 -2.73 12.77 -12.88
N LEU A 64 -2.17 11.69 -12.32
CA LEU A 64 -1.45 11.74 -11.05
C LEU A 64 -0.18 12.58 -11.15
N ALA A 65 0.61 12.48 -12.23
CA ALA A 65 1.79 13.35 -12.43
C ALA A 65 1.39 14.82 -12.55
N SER A 66 0.28 15.13 -13.21
CA SER A 66 -0.21 16.51 -13.35
C SER A 66 -0.67 17.08 -12.02
N ALA A 67 -1.37 16.28 -11.20
CA ALA A 67 -1.73 16.64 -9.84
C ALA A 67 -0.48 16.89 -8.97
N VAL A 68 0.50 15.98 -8.99
CA VAL A 68 1.75 16.13 -8.26
C VAL A 68 2.51 17.39 -8.69
N ARG A 69 2.64 17.66 -10.00
CA ARG A 69 3.26 18.90 -10.51
C ARG A 69 2.54 20.15 -10.01
N ARG A 70 1.21 20.15 -10.06
CA ARG A 70 0.38 21.27 -9.59
C ARG A 70 0.58 21.52 -8.09
N LEU A 71 0.53 20.47 -7.27
CA LEU A 71 0.71 20.62 -5.82
C LEU A 71 2.12 21.10 -5.46
N ARG A 72 3.13 20.61 -6.19
CA ARG A 72 4.51 21.09 -6.04
C ARG A 72 4.63 22.57 -6.40
N SER A 73 4.01 23.03 -7.49
CA SER A 73 4.06 24.45 -7.87
C SER A 73 3.28 25.36 -6.90
N GLN A 74 2.31 24.80 -6.17
CA GLN A 74 1.60 25.47 -5.07
C GLN A 74 2.36 25.42 -3.74
N GLY A 75 3.58 24.86 -3.70
CA GLY A 75 4.41 24.81 -2.50
C GLY A 75 4.06 23.72 -1.50
N VAL A 76 3.22 22.74 -1.88
CA VAL A 76 2.91 21.61 -1.00
C VAL A 76 4.17 20.72 -0.83
N PRO A 77 4.61 20.41 0.40
CA PRO A 77 5.79 19.58 0.64
C PRO A 77 5.65 18.19 0.03
N ARG A 78 6.73 17.68 -0.57
CA ARG A 78 6.77 16.35 -1.19
C ARG A 78 6.26 15.22 -0.28
N PRO A 79 6.69 15.09 0.99
CA PRO A 79 6.20 14.03 1.88
C PRO A 79 4.69 14.15 2.11
N GLU A 80 4.17 15.37 2.21
CA GLU A 80 2.75 15.60 2.43
C GLU A 80 1.90 15.20 1.22
N ILE A 81 2.40 15.41 -0.01
CA ILE A 81 1.75 14.91 -1.23
C ILE A 81 1.63 13.38 -1.17
N VAL A 82 2.71 12.69 -0.75
CA VAL A 82 2.72 11.23 -0.61
C VAL A 82 1.70 10.76 0.42
N ASP A 83 1.78 11.28 1.64
CA ASP A 83 0.93 10.87 2.75
C ASP A 83 -0.56 11.05 2.42
N ARG A 84 -0.90 12.20 1.82
CA ARG A 84 -2.28 12.55 1.49
C ARG A 84 -2.84 11.69 0.34
N ALA A 85 -2.06 11.42 -0.69
CA ALA A 85 -2.52 10.56 -1.78
C ALA A 85 -2.66 9.09 -1.34
N VAL A 86 -1.74 8.58 -0.51
CA VAL A 86 -1.89 7.23 0.07
C VAL A 86 -3.11 7.15 0.99
N ALA A 87 -3.33 8.16 1.83
CA ALA A 87 -4.52 8.24 2.70
C ALA A 87 -5.84 8.34 1.90
N THR A 88 -5.79 8.89 0.68
CA THR A 88 -6.94 8.94 -0.23
C THR A 88 -7.17 7.60 -0.93
N TYR A 89 -6.09 6.94 -1.39
CA TYR A 89 -6.18 5.72 -2.19
C TYR A 89 -6.46 4.46 -1.35
N CYS A 90 -5.82 4.31 -0.20
CA CYS A 90 -5.91 3.08 0.59
C CYS A 90 -7.35 2.70 0.97
N PRO A 91 -8.22 3.62 1.45
CA PRO A 91 -9.61 3.28 1.77
C PRO A 91 -10.44 2.82 0.58
N LEU A 92 -10.11 3.26 -0.65
CA LEU A 92 -10.79 2.81 -1.87
C LEU A 92 -10.49 1.34 -2.13
N VAL A 93 -9.22 0.96 -2.02
CA VAL A 93 -8.77 -0.42 -2.20
C VAL A 93 -9.25 -1.32 -1.06
N ALA A 94 -9.22 -0.84 0.18
CA ALA A 94 -9.64 -1.62 1.34
C ALA A 94 -11.14 -1.98 1.32
N ARG A 95 -11.95 -1.20 0.59
CA ARG A 95 -13.39 -1.44 0.37
C ARG A 95 -13.67 -2.27 -0.89
N ASP A 96 -12.67 -2.58 -1.69
CA ASP A 96 -12.83 -3.41 -2.87
C ASP A 96 -12.89 -4.89 -2.46
N GLU A 97 -14.12 -5.39 -2.34
CA GLU A 97 -14.42 -6.78 -1.97
C GLU A 97 -14.05 -7.79 -3.06
N SER A 98 -13.75 -7.33 -4.29
CA SER A 98 -13.27 -8.21 -5.36
C SER A 98 -11.80 -8.63 -5.16
N LEU A 99 -11.07 -7.92 -4.30
CA LEU A 99 -9.66 -8.16 -4.02
C LEU A 99 -9.48 -8.92 -2.70
N THR A 100 -8.61 -9.92 -2.69
CA THR A 100 -8.14 -10.52 -1.44
C THR A 100 -7.30 -9.51 -0.65
N PRO A 101 -7.15 -9.67 0.68
CA PRO A 101 -6.31 -8.77 1.49
C PRO A 101 -4.85 -8.67 0.99
N ASP A 102 -4.29 -9.75 0.44
CA ASP A 102 -2.96 -9.71 -0.20
C ASP A 102 -2.95 -8.84 -1.45
N ARG A 103 -4.00 -8.93 -2.28
CA ARG A 103 -4.14 -8.10 -3.49
C ARG A 103 -4.38 -6.63 -3.16
N GLN A 104 -5.13 -6.34 -2.09
CA GLN A 104 -5.31 -4.98 -1.58
C GLN A 104 -3.98 -4.38 -1.12
N ARG A 105 -3.20 -5.10 -0.29
CA ARG A 105 -1.86 -4.66 0.14
C ARG A 105 -0.95 -4.37 -1.03
N GLU A 106 -0.96 -5.26 -2.01
CA GLU A 106 -0.14 -5.14 -3.20
C GLU A 106 -0.54 -3.93 -4.06
N ALA A 107 -1.83 -3.67 -4.24
CA ALA A 107 -2.32 -2.50 -4.96
C ALA A 107 -1.88 -1.19 -4.28
N VAL A 108 -1.97 -1.10 -2.95
CA VAL A 108 -1.49 0.09 -2.19
C VAL A 108 0.03 0.26 -2.32
N ARG A 109 0.80 -0.82 -2.24
CA ARG A 109 2.27 -0.76 -2.41
C ARG A 109 2.67 -0.26 -3.80
N ARG A 110 2.05 -0.77 -4.86
CA ARG A 110 2.33 -0.32 -6.23
C ARG A 110 1.97 1.15 -6.42
N PHE A 111 0.81 1.56 -5.91
CA PHE A 111 0.42 2.96 -5.96
C PHE A 111 1.43 3.87 -5.26
N ALA A 112 1.87 3.51 -4.05
CA ALA A 112 2.86 4.28 -3.30
C ALA A 112 4.22 4.35 -4.02
N ALA A 113 4.66 3.27 -4.66
CA ALA A 113 5.88 3.25 -5.46
C ALA A 113 5.79 4.21 -6.67
N THR A 114 4.71 4.14 -7.44
CA THR A 114 4.44 5.05 -8.57
C THR A 114 4.41 6.50 -8.10
N LEU A 115 3.69 6.79 -7.01
CA LEU A 115 3.58 8.14 -6.46
C LEU A 115 4.94 8.67 -6.01
N THR A 116 5.75 7.84 -5.36
CA THR A 116 7.10 8.22 -4.90
C THR A 116 7.98 8.58 -6.10
N SER A 117 7.97 7.77 -7.16
CA SER A 117 8.66 8.10 -8.43
C SER A 117 8.21 9.48 -8.95
N LEU A 118 6.90 9.71 -9.09
CA LEU A 118 6.37 10.98 -9.60
C LEU A 118 6.73 12.20 -8.74
N VAL A 119 6.81 12.02 -7.42
CA VAL A 119 7.08 13.12 -6.48
C VAL A 119 8.56 13.47 -6.44
N TYR A 120 9.44 12.47 -6.51
CA TYR A 120 10.88 12.63 -6.25
C TYR A 120 11.77 12.56 -7.50
N ASP A 121 11.33 11.92 -8.59
CA ASP A 121 12.13 11.87 -9.82
C ASP A 121 12.12 13.24 -10.54
N PRO A 122 13.23 13.61 -11.22
CA PRO A 122 13.28 14.83 -12.00
C PRO A 122 12.23 14.79 -13.12
N ILE A 123 11.25 15.68 -13.05
CA ILE A 123 10.26 15.88 -14.11
C ILE A 123 10.83 16.90 -15.12
N GLU A 124 12.02 16.64 -15.66
CA GLU A 124 12.63 17.50 -16.67
C GLU A 124 12.35 16.92 -18.07
N PRO A 125 11.60 17.61 -18.94
CA PRO A 125 11.40 17.18 -20.31
C PRO A 125 12.71 17.32 -21.09
N GLY A 126 13.33 16.18 -21.44
CA GLY A 126 14.49 16.15 -22.35
C GLY A 126 15.75 15.47 -21.83
N GLN A 127 15.73 14.84 -20.65
CA GLN A 127 16.90 14.12 -20.13
C GLN A 127 16.66 12.61 -20.08
N GLY A 128 17.09 11.93 -21.14
CA GLY A 128 17.36 10.48 -21.11
C GLY A 128 16.15 9.60 -20.81
N ALA A 129 16.38 8.29 -20.77
CA ALA A 129 15.35 7.30 -20.49
C ALA A 129 14.61 7.65 -19.18
N THR A 130 13.28 7.70 -19.23
CA THR A 130 12.44 7.82 -18.04
C THR A 130 12.76 6.65 -17.09
N ALA A 131 13.23 6.95 -15.88
CA ALA A 131 13.41 5.95 -14.85
C ALA A 131 12.02 5.50 -14.37
N PHE A 132 11.60 4.29 -14.74
CA PHE A 132 10.40 3.68 -14.18
C PHE A 132 10.79 2.85 -12.96
N LEU A 133 10.28 3.20 -11.78
CA LEU A 133 10.47 2.37 -10.57
C LEU A 133 9.60 1.11 -10.65
N LEU A 134 10.23 -0.03 -10.96
CA LEU A 134 9.59 -1.35 -10.91
C LEU A 134 9.66 -1.92 -9.50
N SER A 135 8.57 -1.79 -8.74
CA SER A 135 8.43 -2.43 -7.42
C SER A 135 7.80 -3.81 -7.56
N LEU A 136 8.62 -4.87 -7.54
CA LEU A 136 8.18 -6.26 -7.64
C LEU A 136 8.44 -7.00 -6.33
N PRO A 137 7.40 -7.50 -5.62
CA PRO A 137 7.62 -8.35 -4.45
C PRO A 137 8.22 -9.68 -4.91
N VAL A 138 9.46 -9.94 -4.48
CA VAL A 138 10.15 -11.21 -4.73
C VAL A 138 10.40 -11.94 -3.42
N ARG A 139 10.35 -13.27 -3.45
CA ARG A 139 10.76 -14.09 -2.30
C ARG A 139 12.26 -13.87 -2.02
N PRO A 140 12.74 -13.90 -0.76
CA PRO A 140 14.16 -13.70 -0.45
C PRO A 140 15.09 -14.63 -1.23
N ALA A 141 14.70 -15.90 -1.39
CA ALA A 141 15.45 -16.87 -2.18
C ALA A 141 15.60 -16.46 -3.66
N LEU A 142 14.56 -15.88 -4.26
CA LEU A 142 14.62 -15.37 -5.63
C LEU A 142 15.50 -14.13 -5.72
N SER A 143 15.43 -13.23 -4.73
CA SER A 143 16.34 -12.07 -4.66
C SER A 143 17.81 -12.50 -4.69
N LEU A 144 18.18 -13.50 -3.88
CA LEU A 144 19.55 -14.03 -3.85
C LEU A 144 19.96 -14.68 -5.18
N GLN A 145 19.04 -15.37 -5.85
CA GLN A 145 19.30 -15.95 -7.17
C GLN A 145 19.56 -14.87 -8.23
N ILE A 146 18.81 -13.77 -8.19
CA ILE A 146 19.03 -12.62 -9.06
C ILE A 146 20.42 -12.02 -8.82
N ASP A 147 20.81 -11.82 -7.55
CA ASP A 147 22.13 -11.28 -7.20
C ASP A 147 23.26 -12.19 -7.71
N ALA A 148 23.12 -13.50 -7.53
CA ALA A 148 24.10 -14.48 -8.02
C ALA A 148 24.18 -14.52 -9.56
N ALA A 149 23.04 -14.41 -10.26
CA ALA A 149 23.00 -14.41 -11.71
C ALA A 149 23.63 -13.13 -12.30
N ALA A 150 23.35 -11.97 -11.70
CA ALA A 150 23.97 -10.71 -12.07
C ALA A 150 25.49 -10.73 -11.86
N ALA A 151 25.95 -11.23 -10.71
CA ALA A 151 27.36 -11.38 -10.41
C ALA A 151 28.07 -12.32 -11.40
N LYS A 152 27.44 -13.47 -11.72
CA LYS A 152 27.96 -14.41 -12.73
C LYS A 152 28.08 -13.78 -14.13
N ALA A 153 27.19 -12.86 -14.46
CA ALA A 153 27.19 -12.13 -15.72
C ALA A 153 28.10 -10.89 -15.72
N GLY A 154 28.74 -10.55 -14.58
CA GLY A 154 29.53 -9.32 -14.44
C GLY A 154 28.71 -8.03 -14.58
N LYS A 155 27.41 -8.10 -14.25
CA LYS A 155 26.46 -6.99 -14.40
C LYS A 155 25.99 -6.50 -13.02
N THR A 156 25.53 -5.25 -12.97
CA THR A 156 24.71 -4.82 -11.83
C THR A 156 23.40 -5.61 -11.82
N ARG A 157 22.79 -5.71 -10.64
CA ARG A 157 21.50 -6.37 -10.47
C ARG A 157 20.45 -5.80 -11.43
N GLU A 158 20.38 -4.48 -11.54
CA GLU A 158 19.40 -3.75 -12.36
C GLU A 158 19.63 -3.99 -13.85
N ALA A 159 20.88 -3.94 -14.31
CA ALA A 159 21.21 -4.20 -15.71
C ALA A 159 20.87 -5.64 -16.10
N TRP A 160 21.16 -6.60 -15.21
CA TRP A 160 20.81 -8.00 -15.43
C TRP A 160 19.30 -8.23 -15.49
N ILE A 161 18.52 -7.61 -14.58
CA ILE A 161 17.05 -7.70 -14.60
C ILE A 161 16.48 -7.09 -15.87
N LEU A 162 16.95 -5.90 -16.27
CA LEU A 162 16.45 -5.22 -17.46
C LEU A 162 16.69 -6.08 -18.71
N GLU A 163 17.89 -6.62 -18.87
CA GLU A 163 18.23 -7.51 -19.98
C GLU A 163 17.39 -8.78 -19.97
N ALA A 164 17.22 -9.42 -18.81
CA ALA A 164 16.38 -10.60 -18.70
C ALA A 164 14.91 -10.35 -19.12
N ILE A 165 14.38 -9.15 -18.84
CA ILE A 165 13.05 -8.72 -19.31
C ILE A 165 13.07 -8.52 -20.84
N GLN A 166 14.07 -7.81 -21.37
CA GLN A 166 14.20 -7.54 -22.80
C GLN A 166 14.34 -8.82 -23.62
N ASP A 167 15.21 -9.74 -23.21
CA ASP A 167 15.44 -11.03 -23.85
C ASP A 167 14.15 -11.86 -23.89
N ARG A 168 13.38 -11.83 -22.80
CA ARG A 168 12.11 -12.57 -22.75
C ARG A 168 11.08 -12.02 -23.72
N LEU A 169 11.03 -10.70 -23.91
CA LEU A 169 10.10 -10.00 -24.81
C LEU A 169 10.54 -10.06 -26.28
N ALA A 170 11.84 -10.20 -26.56
CA ALA A 170 12.37 -10.33 -27.91
C ALA A 170 12.25 -11.76 -28.48
N GLY A 171 11.91 -12.74 -27.63
CA GLY A 171 11.78 -14.16 -27.98
C GLY A 171 10.35 -14.63 -28.29
N ASP A 172 9.41 -13.70 -28.49
CA ASP A 172 8.06 -13.94 -29.03
C ASP A 172 7.97 -13.40 -30.48
#